data_AF-A0A7L2SV45-F1
#
_entry.id   AF-A0A7L2SV45-F1
#
_cell.length_a   1.000
_cell.length_b   1.000
_cell.length_c   1.000
_cell.angle_alpha   90.00
_cell.angle_beta   90.00
_cell.angle_gamma   90.00
#
_symmetry.space_group_name_H-M   'P 1'
#
loop_
_entity.id
_entity.type
_entity.pdbx_description
1 polymer ?
#
loop_
_entity_poly.entity_id
_entity_poly.type
_entity_poly.pdbx_seq_one_letter_code
_entity_poly.pdbx_strand_id
1 'polypeptide(L)'
;DMACSVAGITSDANVLTNELRLIAQRYLLQYQEPIPCEQLVTALCDIKQAYTQFGGKRPFGVSLLYIGWDKHYGFQLYQSDPSGNYGGWKATCIGNNSAAAVSMLKQDYKEGEMTLKTALALAIKVLNKTMDVSKLSAEKGE
;
A
#
# COMPACT_ATOMS: atom_id res chain seq x y z
N ASP A 1 -10.21 9.94 1.47
CA ASP A 1 -9.64 9.34 2.69
C ASP A 1 -8.73 8.14 2.38
N MET A 2 -7.79 8.31 1.46
CA MET A 2 -6.87 7.26 0.99
C MET A 2 -5.49 7.85 0.73
N ALA A 3 -4.45 7.12 1.11
CA ALA A 3 -3.05 7.37 0.82
C ALA A 3 -2.38 6.05 0.38
N CYS A 4 -1.23 6.13 -0.27
CA CYS A 4 -0.46 4.94 -0.61
C CYS A 4 1.04 5.15 -0.46
N SER A 5 1.74 4.06 -0.14
CA SER A 5 3.20 3.93 -0.24
C SER A 5 3.54 2.95 -1.36
N VAL A 6 4.70 3.13 -1.98
CA VAL A 6 5.11 2.44 -3.21
C VAL A 6 6.48 1.81 -3.04
N ALA A 7 6.69 0.63 -3.63
CA ALA A 7 8.02 0.02 -3.73
C ALA A 7 8.20 -0.58 -5.13
N GLY A 8 9.26 -0.19 -5.81
CA GLY A 8 9.54 -0.57 -7.20
C GLY A 8 9.90 0.64 -8.06
N ILE A 9 9.49 0.62 -9.33
CA ILE A 9 9.83 1.64 -10.32
C ILE A 9 9.02 2.93 -10.07
N THR A 10 9.67 4.03 -9.72
CA THR A 10 9.02 5.31 -9.37
C THR A 10 8.18 5.91 -10.52
N SER A 11 8.61 5.76 -11.78
CA SER A 11 7.85 6.24 -12.94
C SER A 11 6.52 5.48 -13.13
N ASP A 12 6.54 4.15 -13.00
CA ASP A 12 5.34 3.33 -12.98
C ASP A 12 4.43 3.69 -11.80
N ALA A 13 5.01 3.95 -10.62
CA ALA A 13 4.29 4.32 -9.42
C ALA A 13 3.55 5.65 -9.58
N ASN A 14 4.15 6.63 -10.25
CA ASN A 14 3.51 7.90 -10.59
C ASN A 14 2.32 7.73 -11.54
N VAL A 15 2.42 6.84 -12.53
CA VAL A 15 1.29 6.51 -13.42
C VAL A 15 0.13 5.89 -12.62
N LEU A 16 0.41 4.85 -11.83
CA LEU A 16 -0.61 4.18 -11.02
C LEU A 16 -1.24 5.10 -9.95
N THR A 17 -0.45 6.00 -9.36
CA THR A 17 -0.95 6.99 -8.38
C THR A 17 -1.89 8.01 -9.04
N ASN A 18 -1.61 8.41 -10.28
CA ASN A 18 -2.49 9.31 -11.03
C ASN A 18 -3.77 8.60 -11.48
N GLU A 19 -3.71 7.34 -11.92
CA GLU A 19 -4.92 6.56 -12.20
C GLU A 19 -5.78 6.37 -10.94
N LEU A 20 -5.18 6.07 -9.79
CA LEU A 20 -5.89 5.97 -8.51
C LEU A 20 -6.63 7.28 -8.16
N ARG A 21 -5.99 8.43 -8.35
CA ARG A 21 -6.62 9.74 -8.18
C ARG A 21 -7.80 9.93 -9.16
N LEU A 22 -7.62 9.58 -10.44
CA LEU A 22 -8.67 9.72 -11.46
C LEU A 22 -9.88 8.81 -11.19
N ILE A 23 -9.66 7.56 -10.80
CA ILE A 23 -10.73 6.61 -10.43
C ILE A 23 -11.54 7.18 -9.25
N ALA A 24 -10.86 7.62 -8.19
CA ALA A 24 -11.52 8.19 -7.01
C ALA A 24 -12.36 9.44 -7.34
N GLN A 25 -11.85 10.35 -8.18
CA GLN A 25 -12.59 11.55 -8.57
C GLN A 25 -13.75 11.26 -9.52
N ARG A 26 -13.61 10.30 -10.45
CA ARG A 26 -14.71 9.84 -11.32
C ARG A 26 -15.86 9.25 -10.50
N TYR A 27 -15.54 8.42 -9.51
CA TYR A 27 -16.54 7.85 -8.60
C TYR A 27 -17.25 8.94 -7.80
N LEU A 28 -16.49 9.86 -7.19
CA LEU A 28 -17.06 10.98 -6.43
C LEU A 28 -17.98 11.84 -7.30
N LEU A 29 -17.61 12.13 -8.55
CA LEU A 29 -18.47 12.86 -9.50
C LEU A 29 -19.76 12.10 -9.81
N GLN A 30 -19.70 10.78 -10.01
CA GLN A 30 -20.84 9.95 -10.40
C GLN A 30 -21.82 9.69 -9.25
N TYR A 31 -21.31 9.36 -8.05
CA TYR A 31 -22.12 8.89 -6.92
C TYR A 31 -22.28 9.93 -5.80
N GLN A 32 -21.56 11.07 -5.88
CA GLN A 32 -21.56 12.15 -4.88
C GLN A 32 -21.11 11.69 -3.48
N GLU A 33 -20.37 10.59 -3.40
CA GLU A 33 -19.75 10.08 -2.18
C GLU A 33 -18.32 9.56 -2.43
N PRO A 34 -17.45 9.50 -1.40
CA PRO A 34 -16.12 8.92 -1.53
C PRO A 34 -16.18 7.43 -1.90
N ILE A 35 -15.31 7.01 -2.83
CA ILE A 35 -15.18 5.59 -3.20
C ILE A 35 -14.74 4.73 -2.00
N PRO A 36 -15.39 3.56 -1.75
CA PRO A 36 -14.93 2.60 -0.76
C PRO A 36 -13.48 2.15 -1.03
N CYS A 37 -12.69 1.93 0.02
CA CYS A 37 -11.25 1.67 -0.12
C CYS A 37 -10.98 0.44 -1.00
N GLU A 38 -11.70 -0.66 -0.77
CA GLU A 38 -11.56 -1.90 -1.53
C GLU A 38 -11.91 -1.76 -3.01
N GLN A 39 -12.92 -0.95 -3.35
CA GLN A 39 -13.30 -0.70 -4.75
C GLN A 39 -12.20 0.06 -5.49
N LEU A 40 -11.58 1.05 -4.84
CA LEU A 40 -10.46 1.79 -5.42
C LEU A 40 -9.20 0.92 -5.59
N VAL A 41 -8.93 0.03 -4.63
CA VAL A 41 -7.84 -0.95 -4.73
C VAL A 41 -8.10 -1.93 -5.89
N THR A 42 -9.30 -2.52 -5.96
CA THR A 42 -9.69 -3.48 -7.01
C THR A 42 -9.55 -2.86 -8.40
N ALA A 43 -10.12 -1.67 -8.63
CA ALA A 43 -10.06 -1.01 -9.93
C ALA A 43 -8.64 -0.70 -10.42
N LEU A 44 -7.71 -0.34 -9.51
CA LEU A 44 -6.30 -0.18 -9.88
C LEU A 44 -5.61 -1.54 -10.12
N CYS A 45 -5.98 -2.57 -9.36
CA CYS A 45 -5.45 -3.92 -9.51
C CYS A 45 -5.85 -4.57 -10.85
N ASP A 46 -7.08 -4.33 -11.32
CA ASP A 46 -7.53 -4.72 -12.65
C ASP A 46 -6.69 -4.07 -13.76
N ILE A 47 -6.32 -2.79 -13.61
CA ILE A 47 -5.40 -2.10 -14.53
C ILE A 47 -4.01 -2.76 -14.53
N LYS A 48 -3.48 -3.14 -13.36
CA LYS A 48 -2.20 -3.85 -13.26
C LYS A 48 -2.27 -5.23 -13.93
N GLN A 49 -3.35 -5.97 -13.69
CA GLN A 49 -3.57 -7.30 -14.26
C GLN A 49 -3.78 -7.27 -15.78
N ALA A 50 -4.46 -6.24 -16.32
CA ALA A 50 -4.62 -6.09 -17.76
C ALA A 50 -3.26 -6.02 -18.51
N TYR A 51 -2.22 -5.48 -17.88
CA TYR A 51 -0.85 -5.44 -18.41
C TYR A 51 -0.08 -6.76 -18.26
N THR A 52 -0.61 -7.77 -17.57
CA THR A 52 -0.04 -9.12 -17.50
C THR A 52 -0.67 -10.08 -18.50
N GLN A 53 -1.94 -9.87 -18.87
CA GLN A 53 -2.65 -10.69 -19.87
C GLN A 53 -2.62 -10.11 -21.29
N PHE A 54 -2.70 -8.77 -21.46
CA PHE A 54 -3.03 -8.16 -22.75
C PHE A 54 -1.99 -7.14 -23.25
N GLY A 55 -1.94 -6.96 -24.57
CA GLY A 55 -1.21 -5.88 -25.23
C GLY A 55 0.31 -6.06 -25.35
N GLY A 56 0.89 -7.14 -24.82
CA GLY A 56 2.33 -7.45 -24.96
C GLY A 56 3.28 -6.43 -24.30
N LYS A 57 2.74 -5.57 -23.42
CA LYS A 57 3.52 -4.59 -22.67
C LYS A 57 4.15 -5.26 -21.45
N ARG A 58 5.23 -4.67 -20.92
CA ARG A 58 5.73 -5.09 -19.60
C ARG A 58 4.71 -4.74 -18.51
N PRO A 59 4.56 -5.56 -17.45
CA PRO A 59 3.80 -5.19 -16.25
C PRO A 59 4.39 -3.95 -15.55
N PHE A 60 3.57 -3.35 -14.68
CA PHE A 60 4.03 -2.28 -13.78
C PHE A 60 4.92 -2.88 -12.68
N GLY A 61 6.18 -2.47 -12.61
CA GLY A 61 7.18 -2.97 -11.67
C GLY A 61 7.02 -2.39 -10.27
N VAL A 62 5.80 -2.38 -9.71
CA VAL A 62 5.45 -1.68 -8.47
C VAL A 62 4.49 -2.50 -7.60
N SER A 63 4.88 -2.69 -6.34
CA SER A 63 3.98 -3.03 -5.25
C SER A 63 3.48 -1.77 -4.55
N LEU A 64 2.22 -1.77 -4.12
CA LEU A 64 1.62 -0.65 -3.41
C LEU A 64 1.05 -1.12 -2.06
N LEU A 65 1.23 -0.30 -1.03
CA LEU A 65 0.45 -0.33 0.20
C LEU A 65 -0.58 0.78 0.14
N TYR A 66 -1.85 0.44 0.29
CA TYR A 66 -2.96 1.39 0.35
C TYR A 66 -3.44 1.48 1.79
N ILE A 67 -3.58 2.70 2.29
CA ILE A 67 -4.03 3.00 3.65
C ILE A 67 -5.20 3.96 3.52
N GLY A 68 -6.35 3.61 4.07
CA GLY A 68 -7.54 4.45 3.96
C GLY A 68 -8.53 4.25 5.08
N TRP A 69 -9.59 5.05 5.04
CA TRP A 69 -10.75 4.91 5.89
C TRP A 69 -12.02 5.09 5.07
N ASP A 70 -13.03 4.25 5.30
CA ASP A 70 -14.38 4.49 4.82
C ASP A 70 -15.45 4.13 5.87
N LYS A 71 -16.69 4.49 5.57
CA LYS A 71 -17.86 4.30 6.43
C LYS A 71 -18.31 2.83 6.58
N HIS A 72 -17.79 1.91 5.77
CA HIS A 72 -18.23 0.51 5.71
C HIS A 72 -17.36 -0.40 6.58
N TYR A 73 -16.04 -0.25 6.47
CA TYR A 73 -15.07 -1.10 7.17
C TYR A 73 -14.08 -0.32 8.05
N GLY A 74 -14.18 1.01 8.10
CA GLY A 74 -13.29 1.85 8.89
C GLY A 74 -11.88 1.88 8.31
N PHE A 75 -10.87 1.88 9.19
CA PHE A 75 -9.45 1.91 8.79
C PHE A 75 -9.03 0.59 8.13
N GLN A 76 -8.51 0.71 6.92
CA GLN A 76 -8.13 -0.41 6.07
C GLN A 76 -6.69 -0.27 5.58
N LEU A 77 -6.01 -1.42 5.46
CA LEU A 77 -4.68 -1.55 4.89
C LEU A 77 -4.71 -2.67 3.86
N TYR A 78 -4.40 -2.34 2.60
CA TYR A 78 -4.29 -3.30 1.51
C TYR A 78 -2.87 -3.31 0.93
N GLN A 79 -2.48 -4.43 0.35
CA GLN A 79 -1.25 -4.57 -0.42
C GLN A 79 -1.59 -5.12 -1.80
N SER A 80 -0.97 -4.60 -2.86
CA SER A 80 -0.97 -5.23 -4.20
C SER A 80 0.44 -5.41 -4.74
N ASP A 81 0.62 -6.39 -5.62
CA ASP A 81 1.87 -6.71 -6.30
C ASP A 81 1.76 -6.53 -7.83
N PRO A 82 2.86 -6.61 -8.61
CA PRO A 82 2.85 -6.43 -10.07
C PRO A 82 1.88 -7.32 -10.87
N SER A 83 1.41 -8.45 -10.33
CA SER A 83 0.46 -9.32 -11.01
C SER A 83 -0.96 -8.74 -11.10
N GLY A 84 -1.25 -7.74 -10.25
CA GLY A 84 -2.61 -7.24 -10.00
C GLY A 84 -3.35 -8.02 -8.91
N ASN A 85 -2.71 -8.99 -8.25
CA ASN A 85 -3.26 -9.56 -7.02
C ASN A 85 -3.20 -8.53 -5.87
N TYR A 86 -4.20 -8.58 -4.98
CA TYR A 86 -4.22 -7.78 -3.75
C TYR A 86 -4.75 -8.56 -2.55
N GLY A 87 -4.45 -8.08 -1.34
CA GLY A 87 -5.01 -8.62 -0.10
C GLY A 87 -5.08 -7.56 1.00
N GLY A 88 -6.03 -7.73 1.92
CA GLY A 88 -6.16 -6.91 3.13
C GLY A 88 -5.29 -7.40 4.28
N TRP A 89 -4.76 -6.50 5.09
CA TRP A 89 -3.80 -6.79 6.16
C TRP A 89 -4.07 -5.97 7.42
N LYS A 90 -3.68 -6.51 8.58
CA LYS A 90 -3.64 -5.75 9.85
C LYS A 90 -2.32 -5.01 10.04
N ALA A 91 -1.23 -5.61 9.57
CA ALA A 91 0.09 -5.03 9.40
C ALA A 91 0.84 -5.79 8.31
N THR A 92 1.56 -5.08 7.43
CA THR A 92 2.38 -5.68 6.37
C THR A 92 3.51 -4.72 5.93
N CYS A 93 4.40 -5.18 5.06
CA CYS A 93 5.54 -4.42 4.53
C CYS A 93 5.79 -4.81 3.06
N ILE A 94 6.20 -3.84 2.24
CA ILE A 94 6.64 -4.05 0.84
C ILE A 94 8.10 -3.58 0.67
N GLY A 95 8.73 -4.04 -0.41
CA GLY A 95 10.10 -3.65 -0.75
C GLY A 95 11.17 -4.50 -0.06
N ASN A 96 12.33 -3.91 0.14
CA ASN A 96 13.52 -4.61 0.61
C ASN A 96 13.34 -5.17 2.03
N ASN A 97 13.93 -6.34 2.31
CA ASN A 97 13.84 -7.05 3.59
C ASN A 97 12.40 -7.29 4.13
N SER A 98 11.37 -7.17 3.28
CA SER A 98 9.96 -7.28 3.67
C SER A 98 9.58 -8.60 4.33
N ALA A 99 10.22 -9.72 3.97
CA ALA A 99 10.00 -11.01 4.64
C ALA A 99 10.39 -10.98 6.13
N ALA A 100 11.53 -10.33 6.46
CA ALA A 100 11.95 -10.14 7.85
C ALA A 100 11.05 -9.12 8.57
N ALA A 101 10.65 -8.05 7.89
CA ALA A 101 9.73 -7.03 8.42
C ALA A 101 8.38 -7.66 8.80
N VAL A 102 7.76 -8.42 7.89
CA VAL A 102 6.50 -9.12 8.12
C VAL A 102 6.61 -10.17 9.22
N SER A 103 7.75 -10.85 9.36
CA SER A 103 8.01 -11.77 10.48
C SER A 103 7.95 -11.04 11.84
N MET A 104 8.65 -9.91 11.96
CA MET A 104 8.60 -9.09 13.19
C MET A 104 7.22 -8.48 13.44
N LEU A 105 6.52 -8.01 12.41
CA LEU A 105 5.14 -7.52 12.54
C LEU A 105 4.20 -8.62 13.06
N LYS A 106 4.30 -9.85 12.54
CA LYS A 106 3.51 -11.00 13.05
C LYS A 106 3.79 -11.34 14.51
N GLN A 107 5.03 -11.16 14.97
CA GLN A 107 5.41 -11.42 16.36
C GLN A 107 4.90 -10.33 17.32
N ASP A 108 5.08 -9.06 16.96
CA ASP A 108 4.93 -7.94 17.87
C ASP A 108 3.56 -7.23 17.77
N TYR A 109 2.85 -7.32 16.66
CA TYR A 109 1.51 -6.74 16.52
C TYR A 109 0.48 -7.52 17.37
N LYS A 110 -0.41 -6.79 18.06
CA LYS A 110 -1.47 -7.34 18.93
C LYS A 110 -2.82 -6.76 18.53
N GLU A 111 -3.62 -7.55 17.81
CA GLU A 111 -4.94 -7.11 17.34
C GLU A 111 -5.85 -6.71 18.52
N GLY A 112 -6.56 -5.59 18.39
CA GLY A 112 -7.39 -5.01 19.46
C GLY A 112 -6.63 -4.22 20.54
N GLU A 113 -5.33 -4.46 20.71
CA GLU A 113 -4.50 -3.81 21.76
C GLU A 113 -3.62 -2.66 21.23
N MET A 114 -3.45 -2.54 19.90
CA MET A 114 -2.65 -1.48 19.30
C MET A 114 -3.33 -0.10 19.36
N THR A 115 -2.68 0.85 20.03
CA THR A 115 -2.96 2.29 19.86
C THR A 115 -2.16 2.85 18.69
N LEU A 116 -2.54 4.01 18.15
CA LEU A 116 -1.76 4.71 17.11
C LEU A 116 -0.29 4.92 17.55
N LYS A 117 -0.05 5.26 18.82
CA LYS A 117 1.28 5.49 19.37
C LYS A 117 2.12 4.20 19.42
N THR A 118 1.53 3.08 19.85
CA THR A 118 2.23 1.79 19.87
C THR A 118 2.42 1.22 18.46
N ALA A 119 1.49 1.45 17.54
CA ALA A 119 1.61 1.06 16.14
C ALA A 119 2.74 1.83 15.43
N LEU A 120 2.83 3.15 15.65
CA LEU A 120 3.94 3.97 15.14
C LEU A 120 5.29 3.52 15.71
N ALA A 121 5.37 3.26 17.02
CA ALA A 121 6.59 2.75 17.65
C ALA A 121 7.00 1.39 17.08
N LEU A 122 6.05 0.49 16.81
CA LEU A 122 6.30 -0.79 16.16
C LEU A 122 6.78 -0.61 14.71
N ALA A 123 6.15 0.25 13.92
CA ALA A 123 6.56 0.54 12.55
C ALA A 123 8.01 1.05 12.49
N ILE A 124 8.38 1.99 13.37
CA ILE A 124 9.75 2.52 13.48
C ILE A 124 10.73 1.43 13.94
N LYS A 125 10.36 0.59 14.92
CA LYS A 125 11.18 -0.54 15.40
C LYS A 125 11.47 -1.54 14.28
N VAL A 126 10.46 -1.89 13.49
CA VAL A 126 10.58 -2.82 12.36
C VAL A 126 11.46 -2.21 11.27
N LEU A 127 11.15 -0.98 10.83
CA LEU A 127 11.92 -0.26 9.81
C LEU A 127 13.41 -0.19 10.17
N ASN A 128 13.75 0.26 11.39
CA ASN A 128 15.13 0.37 11.85
C ASN A 128 15.87 -0.99 11.86
N LYS A 129 15.15 -2.10 12.12
CA LYS A 129 15.70 -3.45 12.09
C LYS A 129 15.84 -4.06 10.69
N THR A 130 15.17 -3.52 9.67
CA THR A 130 15.22 -4.04 8.29
C THR A 130 15.91 -3.11 7.29
N MET A 131 16.38 -1.94 7.72
CA MET A 131 17.21 -1.08 6.88
C MET A 131 18.67 -1.55 6.90
N ASP A 132 19.31 -1.56 5.72
CA ASP A 132 20.72 -1.94 5.56
C ASP A 132 21.71 -0.83 6.00
N VAL A 133 21.24 0.18 6.75
CA VAL A 133 22.05 1.30 7.27
C VAL A 133 22.09 1.27 8.80
N SER A 134 23.28 1.51 9.34
CA SER A 134 23.58 1.41 10.78
C SER A 134 22.91 2.45 11.68
N LYS A 135 22.30 3.51 11.10
CA LYS A 135 21.51 4.52 11.81
C LYS A 135 20.36 5.02 10.94
N LEU A 136 19.21 5.22 11.58
CA LEU A 136 18.10 6.00 11.02
C LEU A 136 18.52 7.49 10.94
N SER A 137 18.58 8.07 9.73
CA SER A 137 18.81 9.50 9.53
C SER A 137 17.60 10.15 8.85
N ALA A 138 17.25 11.37 9.25
CA ALA A 138 16.11 12.10 8.70
C ALA A 138 16.32 12.57 7.24
N GLU A 139 17.57 12.58 6.78
CA GLU A 139 17.99 13.14 5.48
C GLU A 139 17.83 12.17 4.30
N LYS A 140 17.44 10.91 4.53
CA LYS A 140 17.27 9.90 3.46
C LYS A 140 15.80 9.65 3.10
N GLY A 141 15.09 10.74 2.82
CA GLY A 141 13.70 10.74 2.35
C GLY A 141 13.57 11.51 1.04
N GLU A 142 14.13 10.97 -0.04
CA GLU A 142 13.88 11.37 -1.44
C GLU A 142 13.16 10.23 -2.19
#